data_AF-A0A535QBB2-F1
#
_entry.id   AF-A0A535QBB2-F1
#
_cell.length_a   1.000
_cell.length_b   1.000
_cell.length_c   1.000
_cell.angle_alpha   90.00
_cell.angle_beta   90.00
_cell.angle_gamma   90.00
#
_symmetry.space_group_name_H-M   'P 1'
#
loop_
_entity.id
_entity.type
_entity.pdbx_description
1 polymer ?
#
loop_
_entity_poly.entity_id
_entity_poly.type
_entity_poly.pdbx_seq_one_letter_code
_entity_poly.pdbx_strand_id
1 'polypeptide(L)'
;MSSIMARQDVPERRGNRVLQAQRRLFLRASDIILIVAINAVLVVAMWVRHGGLDQLGSTSAKFTAAGQITALLGTYGALVQIFLMSRTPWLERRFGMDGLAQWHRWLGFSVVILIGAHVVFSTVGYALGDGKSVVAEAWTLVTTYPYVLMATVATGLLIMTAITSLRAVRGQMKWETWRFLHLYAYLAVALAFGHELAVGTDFSSDFVAIWYWVGLYVA
;
A
#
# COMPACT_ATOMS: atom_id res chain seq x y z
N MET A 1 31.55 -55.10 48.31
CA MET A 1 30.49 -54.20 48.84
C MET A 1 30.24 -53.11 47.81
N SER A 2 29.08 -53.19 47.17
CA SER A 2 28.54 -52.23 46.21
C SER A 2 28.33 -50.86 46.84
N SER A 3 28.57 -49.76 46.11
CA SER A 3 27.70 -48.58 46.23
C SER A 3 27.86 -47.57 45.07
N ILE A 4 26.90 -47.64 44.15
CA ILE A 4 26.13 -46.52 43.59
C ILE A 4 26.92 -45.44 42.83
N MET A 5 27.01 -45.63 41.50
CA MET A 5 27.08 -44.54 40.53
C MET A 5 25.74 -43.78 40.53
N ALA A 6 25.73 -42.55 41.03
CA ALA A 6 24.62 -41.63 40.85
C ALA A 6 24.62 -41.10 39.40
N ARG A 7 23.72 -41.60 38.56
CA ARG A 7 23.35 -40.95 37.31
C ARG A 7 22.68 -39.63 37.65
N GLN A 8 23.29 -38.52 37.28
CA GLN A 8 22.62 -37.22 37.26
C GLN A 8 21.74 -37.17 36.00
N ASP A 9 20.42 -37.21 36.20
CA ASP A 9 19.46 -36.95 35.14
C ASP A 9 19.54 -35.47 34.73
N VAL A 10 20.21 -35.19 33.62
CA VAL A 10 20.26 -33.85 33.01
C VAL A 10 18.85 -33.50 32.51
N PRO A 11 18.28 -32.32 32.84
CA PRO A 11 16.91 -31.97 32.50
C PRO A 11 16.78 -31.52 31.02
N GLU A 12 16.94 -32.45 30.07
CA GLU A 12 16.78 -32.16 28.63
C GLU A 12 15.38 -31.66 28.24
N ARG A 13 14.35 -31.91 29.07
CA ARG A 13 12.96 -31.59 28.73
C ARG A 13 12.60 -30.09 28.78
N ARG A 14 13.40 -29.23 29.43
CA ARG A 14 13.09 -27.80 29.59
C ARG A 14 13.54 -26.95 28.40
N GLY A 15 14.68 -27.28 27.77
CA GLY A 15 15.21 -26.56 26.61
C GLY A 15 14.31 -26.68 25.37
N ASN A 16 13.69 -27.85 25.18
CA ASN A 16 12.81 -28.10 24.04
C ASN A 16 11.52 -27.25 24.05
N ARG A 17 10.98 -26.88 25.22
CA ARG A 17 9.75 -26.07 25.29
C ARG A 17 9.98 -24.61 24.94
N VAL A 18 11.12 -24.03 25.33
CA VAL A 18 11.47 -22.64 25.01
C VAL A 18 11.83 -22.51 23.52
N LEU A 19 12.57 -23.46 22.96
CA LEU A 19 12.86 -23.51 21.53
C LEU A 19 11.61 -23.75 20.68
N GLN A 20 10.66 -24.57 21.15
CA GLN A 20 9.37 -24.78 20.48
C GLN A 20 8.44 -23.57 20.59
N ALA A 21 8.45 -22.84 21.71
CA ALA A 21 7.71 -21.59 21.86
C ALA A 21 8.26 -20.47 20.96
N GLN A 22 9.59 -20.37 20.82
CA GLN A 22 10.23 -19.49 19.84
C GLN A 22 9.91 -19.90 18.39
N ARG A 23 9.83 -21.21 18.10
CA ARG A 23 9.41 -21.73 16.79
C ARG A 23 7.97 -21.38 16.40
N ARG A 24 7.12 -21.04 17.38
CA ARG A 24 5.71 -20.66 17.19
C ARG A 24 5.49 -19.18 16.94
N LEU A 25 6.51 -18.34 17.09
CA LEU A 25 6.42 -16.88 16.85
C LEU A 25 6.76 -16.49 15.40
N PHE A 26 7.13 -17.44 14.54
CA PHE A 26 7.40 -17.16 13.14
C PHE A 26 6.10 -17.23 12.32
N LEU A 27 5.55 -16.06 11.99
CA LEU A 27 4.48 -15.92 11.00
C LEU A 27 4.87 -16.65 9.72
N ARG A 28 3.99 -17.53 9.24
CA ARG A 28 4.16 -18.23 7.97
C ARG A 28 3.99 -17.22 6.82
N ALA A 29 4.51 -17.57 5.64
CA ALA A 29 4.29 -16.76 4.44
C ALA A 29 2.78 -16.57 4.14
N SER A 30 1.99 -17.61 4.39
CA SER A 30 0.53 -17.56 4.32
C SER A 30 -0.06 -16.52 5.27
N ASP A 31 0.50 -16.36 6.46
CA ASP A 31 -0.03 -15.48 7.49
C ASP A 31 0.20 -14.02 7.10
N ILE A 32 1.31 -13.72 6.42
CA ILE A 32 1.63 -12.37 5.94
C ILE A 32 0.76 -11.99 4.74
N ILE A 33 0.59 -12.92 3.79
CA ILE A 33 -0.33 -12.73 2.67
C ILE A 33 -1.75 -12.54 3.21
N LEU A 34 -2.15 -13.32 4.20
CA LEU A 34 -3.44 -13.20 4.87
C LEU A 34 -3.59 -11.85 5.59
N ILE A 35 -2.57 -11.39 6.31
CA ILE A 35 -2.57 -10.06 6.96
C ILE A 35 -2.73 -8.97 5.90
N VAL A 36 -1.98 -9.03 4.79
CA VAL A 36 -2.08 -8.04 3.70
C VAL A 36 -3.49 -8.05 3.09
N ALA A 37 -4.04 -9.24 2.83
CA ALA A 37 -5.39 -9.38 2.29
C ALA A 37 -6.46 -8.90 3.27
N ILE A 38 -6.34 -9.21 4.57
CA ILE A 38 -7.25 -8.74 5.61
C ILE A 38 -7.21 -7.21 5.69
N ASN A 39 -6.03 -6.60 5.65
CA ASN A 39 -5.92 -5.13 5.66
C ASN A 39 -6.57 -4.50 4.43
N ALA A 40 -6.41 -5.09 3.24
CA ALA A 40 -7.12 -4.63 2.05
C ALA A 40 -8.65 -4.74 2.21
N VAL A 41 -9.16 -5.83 2.78
CA VAL A 41 -10.59 -5.99 3.09
C VAL A 41 -11.05 -4.97 4.13
N LEU A 42 -10.26 -4.72 5.18
CA LEU A 42 -10.58 -3.73 6.22
C LEU A 42 -10.66 -2.32 5.64
N VAL A 43 -9.74 -1.94 4.75
CA VAL A 43 -9.76 -0.67 4.03
C VAL A 43 -11.08 -0.50 3.25
N VAL A 44 -11.49 -1.52 2.50
CA VAL A 44 -12.76 -1.49 1.77
C VAL A 44 -13.98 -1.49 2.72
N ALA A 45 -13.90 -2.23 3.83
CA ALA A 45 -14.97 -2.27 4.83
C ALA A 45 -15.14 -0.92 5.55
N MET A 46 -14.04 -0.19 5.80
CA MET A 46 -14.09 1.18 6.32
C MET A 46 -14.79 2.11 5.33
N TRP A 47 -14.42 2.06 4.05
CA TRP A 47 -15.09 2.83 3.01
C TRP A 47 -16.61 2.55 2.95
N VAL A 48 -17.02 1.27 3.04
CA VAL A 48 -18.45 0.90 3.12
C VAL A 48 -19.10 1.52 4.36
N ARG A 49 -18.45 1.42 5.52
CA ARG A 49 -18.96 1.98 6.79
C ARG A 49 -19.09 3.51 6.74
N HIS A 50 -18.23 4.20 6.01
CA HIS A 50 -18.29 5.66 5.82
C HIS A 50 -19.32 6.10 4.77
N GLY A 51 -20.24 5.21 4.38
CA GLY A 51 -21.37 5.52 3.50
C GLY A 51 -21.05 5.37 2.02
N GLY A 52 -19.97 4.66 1.64
CA GLY A 52 -19.61 4.45 0.25
C GLY A 52 -20.72 3.81 -0.60
N LEU A 53 -21.54 2.94 0.00
CA LEU A 53 -22.70 2.32 -0.67
C LEU A 53 -23.89 3.27 -0.84
N ASP A 54 -24.06 4.22 0.08
CA ASP A 54 -25.16 5.18 0.06
C ASP A 54 -25.00 6.19 -1.09
N GLN A 55 -23.78 6.28 -1.64
CA GLN A 55 -23.45 7.12 -2.79
C GLN A 55 -23.88 6.51 -4.13
N LEU A 56 -24.30 5.25 -4.22
CA LEU A 56 -24.50 4.58 -5.54
C LEU A 56 -25.78 4.96 -6.31
N GLY A 57 -26.50 6.00 -5.88
CA GLY A 57 -27.79 6.43 -6.44
C GLY A 57 -27.75 7.06 -7.84
N SER A 58 -26.57 7.51 -8.31
CA SER A 58 -26.42 8.14 -9.63
C SER A 58 -25.20 7.62 -10.38
N THR A 59 -25.13 7.83 -11.70
CA THR A 59 -23.96 7.45 -12.51
C THR A 59 -22.71 8.21 -12.06
N SER A 60 -22.81 9.52 -11.83
CA SER A 60 -21.71 10.35 -11.29
C SER A 60 -21.14 9.73 -10.01
N ALA A 61 -22.01 9.37 -9.08
CA ALA A 61 -21.58 8.91 -7.78
C ALA A 61 -21.02 7.46 -7.80
N LYS A 62 -21.42 6.61 -8.75
CA LYS A 62 -20.74 5.33 -9.02
C LYS A 62 -19.30 5.51 -9.49
N PHE A 63 -19.05 6.49 -10.35
CA PHE A 63 -17.69 6.83 -10.79
C PHE A 63 -16.85 7.39 -9.63
N THR A 64 -17.42 8.28 -8.82
CA THR A 64 -16.76 8.79 -7.61
C THR A 64 -16.42 7.66 -6.62
N ALA A 65 -17.36 6.74 -6.37
CA ALA A 65 -17.14 5.56 -5.52
C ALA A 65 -16.02 4.66 -6.06
N ALA A 66 -16.00 4.39 -7.36
CA ALA A 66 -14.92 3.63 -8.00
C ALA A 66 -13.58 4.34 -7.82
N GLY A 67 -13.55 5.67 -7.99
CA GLY A 67 -12.36 6.50 -7.76
C GLY A 67 -11.85 6.44 -6.32
N GLN A 68 -12.74 6.41 -5.33
CA GLN A 68 -12.36 6.28 -3.92
C GLN A 68 -11.75 4.91 -3.61
N ILE A 69 -12.39 3.81 -4.04
CA ILE A 69 -11.88 2.45 -3.79
C ILE A 69 -10.50 2.25 -4.43
N THR A 70 -10.31 2.71 -5.67
CA THR A 70 -9.02 2.59 -6.34
C THR A 70 -7.94 3.46 -5.68
N ALA A 71 -8.30 4.64 -5.13
CA ALA A 71 -7.38 5.45 -4.34
C ALA A 71 -6.92 4.70 -3.09
N LEU A 72 -7.87 4.19 -2.30
CA LEU A 72 -7.61 3.53 -1.03
C LEU A 72 -6.75 2.27 -1.20
N LEU A 73 -7.07 1.44 -2.19
CA LEU A 73 -6.27 0.26 -2.51
C LEU A 73 -4.91 0.62 -3.12
N GLY A 74 -4.84 1.71 -3.89
CA GLY A 74 -3.60 2.24 -4.45
C GLY A 74 -2.64 2.72 -3.36
N THR A 75 -3.12 3.57 -2.44
CA THR A 75 -2.37 4.06 -1.28
C THR A 75 -1.94 2.90 -0.38
N TYR A 76 -2.84 1.97 -0.04
CA TYR A 76 -2.49 0.78 0.73
C TYR A 76 -1.39 -0.04 0.03
N GLY A 77 -1.52 -0.27 -1.27
CA GLY A 77 -0.51 -0.96 -2.07
C GLY A 77 0.83 -0.23 -2.08
N ALA A 78 0.85 1.11 -2.12
CA ALA A 78 2.07 1.91 -2.06
C ALA A 78 2.78 1.79 -0.71
N LEU A 79 2.05 1.69 0.40
CA LEU A 79 2.65 1.40 1.71
C LEU A 79 3.26 0.00 1.75
N VAL A 80 2.55 -0.99 1.21
CA VAL A 80 3.07 -2.36 1.09
C VAL A 80 4.32 -2.40 0.18
N GLN A 81 4.40 -1.57 -0.86
CA GLN A 81 5.61 -1.45 -1.70
C GLN A 81 6.86 -1.09 -0.91
N ILE A 82 6.74 -0.10 -0.01
CA ILE A 82 7.84 0.34 0.85
C ILE A 82 8.20 -0.78 1.83
N PHE A 83 7.19 -1.42 2.45
CA PHE A 83 7.39 -2.54 3.37
C PHE A 83 8.13 -3.71 2.73
N LEU A 84 7.78 -4.10 1.50
CA LEU A 84 8.43 -5.20 0.76
C LEU A 84 9.94 -4.97 0.56
N MET A 85 10.38 -3.71 0.54
CA MET A 85 11.79 -3.33 0.31
C MET A 85 12.50 -2.84 1.58
N SER A 86 11.89 -3.00 2.76
CA SER A 86 12.45 -2.64 4.08
C SER A 86 13.70 -3.43 4.48
N ARG A 87 14.09 -4.47 3.72
CA ARG A 87 15.21 -5.40 4.02
C ARG A 87 15.15 -5.99 5.43
N THR A 88 13.94 -6.22 5.92
CA THR A 88 13.77 -6.77 7.26
C THR A 88 14.29 -8.23 7.30
N PRO A 89 15.24 -8.58 8.20
CA PRO A 89 15.93 -9.88 8.13
C PRO A 89 15.02 -11.11 8.22
N TRP A 90 13.88 -11.01 8.92
CA TRP A 90 12.93 -12.12 9.01
C TRP A 90 12.14 -12.32 7.70
N LEU A 91 11.85 -11.23 6.97
CA LEU A 91 11.11 -11.25 5.72
C LEU A 91 11.99 -11.84 4.61
N GLU A 92 13.25 -11.39 4.54
CA GLU A 92 14.24 -11.90 3.60
C GLU A 92 14.51 -13.40 3.80
N ARG A 93 14.70 -13.86 5.04
CA ARG A 93 14.88 -15.29 5.34
C ARG A 93 13.69 -16.15 4.90
N ARG A 94 12.48 -15.58 4.82
CA ARG A 94 11.25 -16.34 4.55
C ARG A 94 10.86 -16.42 3.09
N PHE A 95 11.05 -15.32 2.35
CA PHE A 95 10.61 -15.20 0.95
C PHE A 95 11.78 -15.11 -0.04
N GLY A 96 12.99 -14.80 0.44
CA GLY A 96 14.12 -14.46 -0.40
C GLY A 96 13.97 -13.09 -1.06
N MET A 97 15.10 -12.43 -1.33
CA MET A 97 15.08 -11.12 -2.00
C MET A 97 14.50 -11.18 -3.41
N ASP A 98 14.73 -12.27 -4.14
CA ASP A 98 14.20 -12.44 -5.50
C ASP A 98 12.67 -12.52 -5.50
N GLY A 99 12.09 -13.25 -4.55
CA GLY A 99 10.64 -13.35 -4.38
C GLY A 99 10.03 -12.00 -4.00
N LEU A 100 10.61 -11.31 -3.03
CA LEU A 100 10.16 -9.98 -2.61
C LEU A 100 10.27 -8.95 -3.75
N ALA A 101 11.34 -8.99 -4.55
CA ALA A 101 11.49 -8.14 -5.72
C ALA A 101 10.45 -8.43 -6.80
N GLN A 102 10.07 -9.69 -6.99
CA GLN A 102 9.02 -10.05 -7.93
C GLN A 102 7.64 -9.56 -7.48
N TRP A 103 7.33 -9.68 -6.18
CA TRP A 103 6.10 -9.14 -5.59
C TRP A 103 6.07 -7.62 -5.66
N HIS A 104 7.18 -6.96 -5.29
CA HIS A 104 7.32 -5.51 -5.39
C HIS A 104 7.06 -5.05 -6.82
N ARG A 105 7.65 -5.72 -7.83
CA ARG A 105 7.43 -5.37 -9.23
C ARG A 105 5.95 -5.46 -9.63
N TRP A 106 5.27 -6.58 -9.37
CA TRP A 106 3.87 -6.75 -9.77
C TRP A 106 2.94 -5.78 -9.05
N LEU A 107 3.07 -5.70 -7.71
CA LEU A 107 2.26 -4.79 -6.92
C LEU A 107 2.54 -3.33 -7.27
N GLY A 108 3.77 -2.96 -7.64
CA GLY A 108 4.13 -1.60 -8.02
C GLY A 108 3.41 -1.16 -9.29
N PHE A 109 3.32 -2.04 -10.29
CA PHE A 109 2.50 -1.78 -11.47
C PHE A 109 1.01 -1.72 -11.15
N SER A 110 0.51 -2.60 -10.26
CA SER A 110 -0.88 -2.54 -9.80
C SER A 110 -1.20 -1.23 -9.11
N VAL A 111 -0.30 -0.69 -8.27
CA VAL A 111 -0.46 0.61 -7.62
C VAL A 111 -0.61 1.72 -8.65
N VAL A 112 0.27 1.78 -9.66
CA VAL A 112 0.18 2.83 -10.69
C VAL A 112 -1.10 2.71 -11.51
N ILE A 113 -1.58 1.50 -11.79
CA ILE A 113 -2.87 1.29 -12.46
C ILE A 113 -4.03 1.76 -11.57
N LEU A 114 -4.02 1.42 -10.29
CA LEU A 114 -5.06 1.83 -9.34
C LEU A 114 -5.11 3.36 -9.17
N ILE A 115 -3.95 4.01 -9.01
CA ILE A 115 -3.87 5.48 -8.92
C ILE A 115 -4.30 6.14 -10.24
N GLY A 116 -3.91 5.58 -11.40
CA GLY A 116 -4.40 6.05 -12.69
C GLY A 116 -5.92 5.93 -12.81
N ALA A 117 -6.48 4.79 -12.40
CA ALA A 117 -7.92 4.57 -12.36
C ALA A 117 -8.63 5.53 -11.41
N HIS A 118 -8.04 5.81 -10.24
CA HIS A 118 -8.53 6.82 -9.30
C HIS A 118 -8.66 8.19 -9.96
N VAL A 119 -7.61 8.67 -10.63
CA VAL A 119 -7.62 9.98 -11.31
C VAL A 119 -8.72 10.02 -12.36
N VAL A 120 -8.82 8.99 -13.20
CA VAL A 120 -9.83 8.93 -14.27
C VAL A 120 -11.25 8.86 -13.71
N PHE A 121 -11.53 7.93 -12.81
CA PHE A 121 -12.87 7.73 -12.28
C PHE A 121 -13.34 8.92 -11.43
N SER A 122 -12.46 9.50 -10.62
CA SER A 122 -12.80 10.70 -9.84
C SER A 122 -13.11 11.86 -10.77
N THR A 123 -12.24 12.18 -11.72
CA THR A 123 -12.46 13.31 -12.65
C THR A 123 -13.76 13.15 -13.45
N VAL A 124 -14.05 11.94 -13.93
CA VAL A 124 -15.30 11.66 -14.65
C VAL A 124 -16.51 11.76 -13.72
N GLY A 125 -16.42 11.24 -12.49
CA GLY A 125 -17.49 11.31 -11.49
C GLY A 125 -17.86 12.74 -11.15
N TYR A 126 -16.87 13.58 -10.84
CA TYR A 126 -17.08 15.01 -10.57
C TYR A 126 -17.61 15.75 -11.81
N ALA A 127 -17.06 15.48 -13.01
CA ALA A 127 -17.52 16.15 -14.22
C ALA A 127 -19.00 15.87 -14.53
N LEU A 128 -19.44 14.62 -14.32
CA LEU A 128 -20.84 14.23 -14.46
C LEU A 128 -21.75 14.88 -13.40
N GLY A 129 -21.26 15.04 -12.17
CA GLY A 129 -22.01 15.67 -11.08
C GLY A 129 -22.17 17.18 -11.28
N ASP A 130 -21.09 17.83 -11.73
CA ASP A 130 -21.02 19.27 -11.95
C ASP A 130 -21.58 19.71 -13.32
N GLY A 131 -21.90 18.77 -14.21
CA GLY A 131 -22.38 19.06 -15.56
C GLY A 131 -21.33 19.72 -16.47
N LYS A 132 -20.05 19.43 -16.26
CA LYS A 132 -18.91 20.01 -17.01
C LYS A 132 -18.28 18.97 -17.94
N SER A 133 -17.44 19.45 -18.87
CA SER A 133 -16.55 18.54 -19.62
C SER A 133 -15.44 18.01 -18.72
N VAL A 134 -14.95 16.79 -19.00
CA VAL A 134 -13.88 16.14 -18.22
C VAL A 134 -12.61 16.99 -18.17
N VAL A 135 -12.28 17.71 -19.25
CA VAL A 135 -11.10 18.58 -19.30
C VAL A 135 -11.28 19.82 -18.43
N ALA A 136 -12.45 20.45 -18.46
CA ALA A 136 -12.76 21.60 -17.61
C ALA A 136 -12.76 21.20 -16.12
N GLU A 137 -13.26 20.01 -15.81
CA GLU A 137 -13.24 19.51 -14.44
C GLU A 137 -11.83 19.15 -13.98
N ALA A 138 -11.03 18.46 -14.80
CA ALA A 138 -9.62 18.21 -14.50
C ALA A 138 -8.86 19.50 -14.18
N TRP A 139 -9.09 20.55 -14.99
CA TRP A 139 -8.50 21.87 -14.74
C TRP A 139 -8.96 22.48 -13.42
N THR A 140 -10.26 22.39 -13.12
CA THR A 140 -10.83 22.86 -11.86
C THR A 140 -10.19 22.13 -10.68
N LEU A 141 -10.19 20.79 -10.69
CA LEU A 141 -9.58 19.96 -9.67
C LEU A 141 -8.12 20.37 -9.41
N VAL A 142 -7.30 20.48 -10.47
CA VAL A 142 -5.88 20.83 -10.33
C VAL A 142 -5.65 22.24 -9.76
N THR A 143 -6.51 23.21 -10.10
CA THR A 143 -6.27 24.62 -9.78
C THR A 143 -6.99 25.13 -8.54
N THR A 144 -8.06 24.47 -8.10
CA THR A 144 -8.90 24.95 -6.99
C THR A 144 -8.97 24.01 -5.81
N TYR A 145 -8.76 22.69 -5.99
CA TYR A 145 -8.85 21.75 -4.88
C TYR A 145 -7.52 21.69 -4.11
N PRO A 146 -7.57 21.70 -2.76
CA PRO A 146 -6.38 21.63 -1.93
C PRO A 146 -5.46 20.45 -2.29
N TYR A 147 -4.18 20.75 -2.50
CA TYR A 147 -3.11 19.78 -2.76
C TYR A 147 -3.25 18.90 -4.01
N VAL A 148 -4.31 19.06 -4.83
CA VAL A 148 -4.50 18.25 -6.05
C VAL A 148 -3.43 18.53 -7.10
N LEU A 149 -2.91 19.76 -7.18
CA LEU A 149 -1.74 20.05 -8.02
C LEU A 149 -0.54 19.18 -7.64
N MET A 150 -0.23 19.08 -6.34
CA MET A 150 0.87 18.24 -5.83
C MET A 150 0.60 16.76 -6.08
N ALA A 151 -0.64 16.30 -5.90
CA ALA A 151 -1.06 14.93 -6.23
C ALA A 151 -0.95 14.61 -7.74
N THR A 152 -1.16 15.60 -8.61
CA THR A 152 -0.98 15.47 -10.05
C THR A 152 0.50 15.28 -10.40
N VAL A 153 1.37 16.09 -9.78
CA VAL A 153 2.84 15.91 -9.90
C VAL A 153 3.26 14.54 -9.37
N ALA A 154 2.75 14.11 -8.22
CA ALA A 154 3.01 12.79 -7.65
C ALA A 154 2.61 11.66 -8.60
N THR A 155 1.42 11.72 -9.20
CA THR A 155 0.97 10.77 -10.21
C THR A 155 1.94 10.72 -11.40
N GLY A 156 2.39 11.88 -11.89
CA GLY A 156 3.40 11.95 -12.94
C GLY A 156 4.72 11.26 -12.57
N LEU A 157 5.19 11.45 -11.33
CA LEU A 157 6.39 10.78 -10.81
C LEU A 157 6.19 9.27 -10.72
N LEU A 158 5.04 8.79 -10.24
CA LEU A 158 4.73 7.35 -10.19
C LEU A 158 4.69 6.72 -11.58
N ILE A 159 4.09 7.40 -12.56
CA ILE A 159 4.06 6.95 -13.96
C ILE A 159 5.48 6.86 -14.52
N MET A 160 6.32 7.88 -14.31
CA MET A 160 7.73 7.86 -14.70
C MET A 160 8.47 6.68 -14.06
N THR A 161 8.29 6.46 -12.75
CA THR A 161 8.92 5.34 -12.04
C THR A 161 8.47 3.98 -12.61
N ALA A 162 7.18 3.80 -12.92
CA ALA A 162 6.68 2.59 -13.54
C ALA A 162 7.25 2.37 -14.95
N ILE A 163 7.20 3.40 -15.81
CA ILE A 163 7.70 3.33 -17.19
C ILE A 163 9.19 2.95 -17.20
N THR A 164 10.00 3.64 -16.40
CA THR A 164 11.45 3.37 -16.30
C THR A 164 11.77 2.00 -15.69
N SER A 165 10.80 1.39 -15.00
CA SER A 165 10.90 0.05 -14.42
C SER A 165 10.37 -1.06 -15.34
N LEU A 166 9.79 -0.72 -16.49
CA LEU A 166 9.44 -1.71 -17.53
C LEU A 166 10.71 -2.39 -18.04
N ARG A 167 10.66 -3.71 -18.26
CA ARG A 167 11.84 -4.50 -18.67
C ARG A 167 12.53 -3.92 -19.92
N ALA A 168 11.74 -3.49 -20.90
CA ALA A 168 12.23 -2.91 -22.15
C ALA A 168 12.96 -1.59 -21.94
N VAL A 169 12.46 -0.70 -21.07
CA VAL A 169 13.07 0.60 -20.78
C VAL A 169 14.25 0.44 -19.83
N ARG A 170 14.06 -0.33 -18.75
CA ARG A 170 15.08 -0.59 -17.73
C ARG A 170 16.37 -1.15 -18.32
N GLY A 171 16.27 -2.05 -19.30
CA GLY A 171 17.42 -2.68 -19.96
C GLY A 171 18.29 -1.71 -20.76
N GLN A 172 17.78 -0.51 -21.07
CA GLN A 172 18.48 0.52 -21.83
C GLN A 172 19.16 1.57 -20.93
N MET A 173 19.04 1.44 -19.59
CA MET A 173 19.48 2.46 -18.65
C MET A 173 20.58 1.97 -17.71
N LYS A 174 21.51 2.87 -17.39
CA LYS A 174 22.49 2.65 -16.32
C LYS A 174 21.77 2.43 -14.99
N TRP A 175 22.39 1.63 -14.11
CA TRP A 175 21.80 1.29 -12.83
C TRP A 175 21.60 2.51 -11.93
N GLU A 176 22.56 3.44 -11.94
CA GLU A 176 22.53 4.67 -11.16
C GLU A 176 21.36 5.56 -11.59
N THR A 177 21.15 5.71 -12.90
CA THR A 177 20.05 6.51 -13.45
C THR A 177 18.71 5.92 -13.08
N TRP A 178 18.52 4.62 -13.28
CA TRP A 178 17.29 3.96 -12.87
C TRP A 178 17.05 4.08 -11.37
N ARG A 179 18.08 3.85 -10.54
CA ARG A 179 17.98 3.97 -9.09
C ARG A 179 17.54 5.39 -8.70
N PHE A 180 18.17 6.41 -9.27
CA PHE A 180 17.81 7.80 -9.00
C PHE A 180 16.35 8.10 -9.36
N LEU A 181 15.90 7.72 -10.57
CA LEU A 181 14.52 7.90 -11.01
C LEU A 181 13.52 7.09 -10.17
N HIS A 182 13.91 5.91 -9.72
CA HIS A 182 13.06 5.08 -8.87
C HIS A 182 12.88 5.68 -7.47
N LEU A 183 13.90 6.37 -6.94
CA LEU A 183 13.81 7.07 -5.65
C LEU A 183 12.81 8.24 -5.67
N TYR A 184 12.42 8.77 -6.84
CA TYR A 184 11.32 9.75 -6.92
C TYR A 184 9.96 9.19 -6.49
N ALA A 185 9.80 7.87 -6.38
CA ALA A 185 8.61 7.28 -5.79
C ALA A 185 8.38 7.75 -4.34
N TYR A 186 9.45 7.94 -3.56
CA TYR A 186 9.34 8.48 -2.20
C TYR A 186 8.85 9.93 -2.20
N LEU A 187 9.36 10.75 -3.13
CA LEU A 187 8.88 12.12 -3.32
C LEU A 187 7.42 12.13 -3.76
N ALA A 188 7.01 11.21 -4.64
CA ALA A 188 5.62 11.09 -5.06
C ALA A 188 4.69 10.80 -3.87
N VAL A 189 5.04 9.83 -3.02
CA VAL A 189 4.27 9.52 -1.80
C VAL A 189 4.17 10.75 -0.89
N ALA A 190 5.29 11.46 -0.66
CA ALA A 190 5.29 12.66 0.17
C ALA A 190 4.41 13.79 -0.40
N LEU A 191 4.44 14.00 -1.72
CA LEU A 191 3.62 15.02 -2.40
C LEU A 191 2.12 14.67 -2.39
N ALA A 192 1.78 13.38 -2.48
CA ALA A 192 0.39 12.91 -2.46
C ALA A 192 -0.24 13.01 -1.06
N PHE A 193 0.56 12.89 0.01
CA PHE A 193 0.09 12.82 1.40
C PHE A 193 -0.83 13.99 1.80
N GLY A 194 -0.51 15.23 1.39
CA GLY A 194 -1.33 16.40 1.73
C GLY A 194 -2.75 16.34 1.12
N HIS A 195 -2.88 15.75 -0.07
CA HIS A 195 -4.17 15.56 -0.74
C HIS A 195 -5.01 14.49 -0.05
N GLU A 196 -4.39 13.39 0.41
CA GLU A 196 -5.08 12.33 1.17
C GLU A 196 -5.72 12.88 2.45
N LEU A 197 -5.01 13.74 3.18
CA LEU A 197 -5.54 14.35 4.41
C LEU A 197 -6.63 15.39 4.16
N ALA A 198 -6.49 16.19 3.10
CA ALA A 198 -7.38 17.32 2.85
C ALA A 198 -8.68 16.93 2.14
N VAL A 199 -8.64 15.89 1.30
CA VAL A 199 -9.75 15.51 0.40
C VAL A 199 -10.22 14.07 0.65
N GLY A 200 -9.45 13.25 1.36
CA GLY A 200 -9.83 11.88 1.70
C GLY A 200 -10.98 11.86 2.69
N THR A 201 -12.12 11.30 2.26
CA THR A 201 -13.33 11.17 3.07
C THR A 201 -13.09 10.36 4.36
N ASP A 202 -12.25 9.33 4.28
CA ASP A 202 -11.96 8.39 5.37
C ASP A 202 -11.13 9.01 6.51
N PHE A 203 -10.48 10.16 6.28
CA PHE A 203 -9.63 10.85 7.26
C PHE A 203 -10.36 11.95 8.04
N SER A 204 -11.57 12.32 7.62
CA SER A 204 -12.18 13.60 8.02
C SER A 204 -12.95 13.59 9.35
N SER A 205 -13.33 12.42 9.90
CA SER A 205 -14.21 12.40 11.09
C SER A 205 -14.25 11.12 11.94
N ASP A 206 -13.53 10.04 11.58
CA ASP A 206 -13.53 8.79 12.35
C ASP A 206 -12.18 8.55 13.03
N PHE A 207 -12.13 8.70 14.35
CA PHE A 207 -10.92 8.44 15.15
C PHE A 207 -10.35 7.03 14.94
N VAL A 208 -11.18 6.01 14.70
CA VAL A 208 -10.72 4.65 14.46
C VAL A 208 -10.01 4.54 13.11
N ALA A 209 -10.54 5.20 12.08
CA ALA A 209 -9.94 5.24 10.75
C ALA A 209 -8.60 5.98 10.78
N ILE A 210 -8.54 7.13 11.47
CA ILE A 210 -7.31 7.92 11.62
C ILE A 210 -6.22 7.08 12.30
N TRP A 211 -6.50 6.45 13.45
CA TRP A 211 -5.51 5.63 14.17
C TRP A 211 -5.09 4.39 13.39
N TYR A 212 -6.00 3.77 12.63
CA TYR A 212 -5.67 2.65 11.76
C TYR A 212 -4.69 3.06 10.66
N TRP A 213 -5.00 4.14 9.93
CA TRP A 213 -4.13 4.64 8.86
C TRP A 213 -2.79 5.15 9.39
N VAL A 214 -2.77 5.89 10.50
CA VAL A 214 -1.54 6.30 11.18
C VAL A 214 -0.72 5.06 11.59
N GLY A 215 -1.37 4.03 12.10
CA GLY A 215 -0.73 2.74 12.40
C GLY A 215 -0.06 2.11 11.18
N LEU A 216 -0.73 2.10 10.02
CA LEU A 216 -0.15 1.60 8.77
C LEU A 216 1.03 2.44 8.27
N TYR A 217 1.00 3.76 8.50
CA TYR A 217 2.08 4.67 8.11
C TYR A 217 3.32 4.58 9.02
N VAL A 218 3.15 4.15 10.28
CA VAL A 218 4.23 4.13 11.31
C VAL A 218 4.78 2.72 11.57
N ALA A 219 4.04 1.66 11.23
CA ALA A 219 4.44 0.26 11.38
C ALA A 219 5.54 -0.16 10.39
#